data_AF-A0A2D7I6R8-F1
#
_entry.id   AF-A0A2D7I6R8-F1
#
_cell.length_a   1.000
_cell.length_b   1.000
_cell.length_c   1.000
_cell.angle_alpha   90.00
_cell.angle_beta   90.00
_cell.angle_gamma   90.00
#
_symmetry.space_group_name_H-M   'P 1'
#
loop_
_entity.id
_entity.type
_entity.pdbx_description
1 polymer ?
#
loop_
_entity_poly.entity_id
_entity_poly.type
_entity_poly.pdbx_seq_one_letter_code
_entity_poly.pdbx_strand_id
1 'polypeptide(L)' 'MPATKRFKINDSVNKKRTSGMYTEVGPAVGKIIDMRVKFDKRDRPGYYLTVKWTDGRTSEHAQHMLVPAP' A
#
# COMPACT_ATOMS: atom_id res chain seq x y z
N MET A 1 -19.26 5.24 -5.02
CA MET A 1 -18.16 5.08 -6.00
C MET A 1 -17.21 4.01 -5.47
N PRO A 2 -16.88 2.97 -6.26
CA PRO A 2 -15.81 2.03 -5.85
C PRO A 2 -14.53 2.83 -5.63
N ALA A 3 -13.77 2.52 -4.58
CA ALA A 3 -12.51 3.20 -4.32
C ALA A 3 -11.61 3.03 -5.55
N THR A 4 -11.25 4.11 -6.23
CA THR A 4 -10.42 3.99 -7.43
C THR A 4 -9.06 3.41 -7.03
N LYS A 5 -8.62 2.38 -7.74
CA LYS A 5 -7.28 1.80 -7.61
C LYS A 5 -6.23 2.89 -7.84
N ARG A 6 -5.53 3.31 -6.79
CA ARG A 6 -4.51 4.38 -6.85
C ARG A 6 -3.14 3.91 -7.35
N PHE A 7 -2.85 2.61 -7.26
CA PHE A 7 -1.53 2.05 -7.57
C PHE A 7 -1.64 0.88 -8.55
N LYS A 8 -0.59 0.59 -9.30
CA LYS A 8 -0.47 -0.55 -10.23
C LYS A 8 0.62 -1.52 -9.78
N ILE A 9 0.58 -2.73 -10.34
CA ILE A 9 1.68 -3.69 -10.16
C ILE A 9 2.93 -3.07 -10.79
N ASN A 10 4.07 -3.22 -10.11
CA ASN A 10 5.36 -2.58 -10.39
C ASN A 10 5.51 -1.11 -9.99
N ASP A 11 4.48 -0.45 -9.46
CA ASP A 11 4.64 0.90 -8.93
C ASP A 11 5.53 0.90 -7.67
N SER A 12 6.32 1.96 -7.54
CA SER A 12 7.12 2.27 -6.36
C SER A 12 6.27 3.02 -5.34
N VAL A 13 6.31 2.57 -4.09
CA VAL A 13 5.51 3.13 -2.99
C VAL A 13 6.33 3.26 -1.72
N ASN A 14 6.06 4.31 -0.96
CA ASN A 14 6.58 4.49 0.38
C ASN A 14 5.55 4.04 1.41
N LYS A 15 6.03 3.49 2.54
CA LYS A 15 5.17 3.13 3.67
C LYS A 15 4.87 4.36 4.52
N LYS A 16 3.59 4.66 4.71
CA LYS A 16 3.15 5.59 5.75
C LYS A 16 3.32 4.90 7.10
N ARG A 17 4.20 5.43 7.96
CA ARG A 17 4.35 4.94 9.34
C ARG A 17 3.82 6.01 10.29
N THR A 18 3.01 5.58 11.25
CA THR A 18 2.65 6.43 12.39
C THR A 18 3.76 6.31 13.41
N SER A 19 4.55 7.37 13.58
CA SER A 19 5.61 7.47 14.57
C SER A 19 5.18 8.49 15.61
N GLY A 20 4.56 8.03 16.71
CA GLY A 20 4.03 8.92 17.75
C GLY A 20 2.95 9.88 17.24
N MET A 21 3.16 11.19 17.42
CA MET A 21 2.23 12.28 17.05
C MET A 21 2.25 12.65 15.55
N TYR A 22 3.23 12.19 14.78
CA TYR A 22 3.43 12.62 13.39
C TYR A 22 3.33 11.45 12.41
N THR A 23 2.82 11.77 11.22
CA THR A 23 2.87 10.84 10.11
C THR A 23 4.15 11.06 9.34
N GLU A 24 5.02 10.06 9.32
CA GLU A 24 6.26 10.10 8.54
C GLU A 24 6.16 9.17 7.33
N VAL A 25 6.57 9.67 6.17
CA VAL A 25 6.81 8.86 4.98
C VAL A 25 8.25 8.36 5.10
N GLY A 26 8.41 7.07 5.40
CA GLY A 26 9.74 6.50 5.55
C GLY A 26 10.51 6.45 4.23
N PRO A 27 11.85 6.36 4.26
CA PRO A 27 12.69 6.23 3.06
C PRO A 27 12.58 4.86 2.37
N ALA A 28 11.78 3.94 2.93
CA ALA A 28 11.62 2.60 2.41
C ALA A 28 10.73 2.63 1.15
N VAL A 29 11.39 2.66 -0.01
CA VAL A 29 10.76 2.44 -1.32
C VAL A 29 10.52 0.95 -1.48
N GLY A 30 9.25 0.55 -1.56
CA GLY A 30 8.83 -0.80 -1.89
C GLY A 30 8.19 -0.86 -3.27
N LYS A 31 8.19 -2.03 -3.90
CA LYS A 31 7.56 -2.27 -5.20
C LYS A 31 6.34 -3.14 -5.04
N ILE A 32 5.22 -2.74 -5.64
CA ILE A 32 3.99 -3.57 -5.62
C ILE A 32 4.20 -4.77 -6.53
N ILE A 33 4.06 -5.98 -5.99
CA ILE A 33 4.22 -7.24 -6.73
C ILE A 33 2.91 -7.99 -6.92
N ASP A 34 1.94 -7.79 -6.03
CA ASP A 34 0.62 -8.43 -6.12
C ASP A 34 -0.47 -7.46 -5.62
N MET A 35 -1.69 -7.65 -6.11
CA MET A 35 -2.86 -6.88 -5.71
C MET A 35 -4.07 -7.81 -5.57
N ARG A 36 -4.72 -7.73 -4.42
CA ARG A 36 -5.95 -8.45 -4.11
C ARG A 36 -7.07 -7.48 -3.77
N VAL A 37 -8.27 -7.79 -4.24
CA VAL A 37 -9.50 -7.06 -3.87
C VAL A 37 -10.24 -7.89 -2.85
N LYS A 38 -10.50 -7.32 -1.67
CA LYS A 38 -11.33 -7.93 -0.62
C LYS A 38 -12.57 -7.08 -0.45
N PHE A 39 -13.75 -7.69 -0.47
CA PHE A 39 -15.01 -7.01 -0.20
C PHE A 39 -15.28 -7.04 1.31
N ASP A 40 -15.70 -5.90 1.87
CA ASP A 40 -16.13 -5.86 3.28
C ASP A 40 -17.54 -6.47 3.44
N LYS A 41 -18.03 -6.56 4.69
CA LYS A 41 -19.40 -7.05 4.98
C LYS A 41 -20.52 -6.21 4.35
N ARG A 42 -20.21 -5.03 3.80
CA ARG A 42 -21.13 -4.11 3.12
C ARG A 42 -20.89 -4.08 1.61
N ASP A 43 -20.20 -5.10 1.08
CA ASP A 43 -19.86 -5.26 -0.34
C ASP A 43 -19.03 -4.11 -0.93
N ARG A 44 -18.22 -3.44 -0.09
CA ARG A 44 -17.33 -2.36 -0.53
C ARG A 44 -15.96 -2.95 -0.89
N PRO A 45 -15.42 -2.67 -2.08
CA PRO A 45 -14.11 -3.16 -2.49
C PRO A 45 -12.99 -2.43 -1.72
N GLY A 46 -12.18 -3.19 -1.01
CA GLY A 46 -10.91 -2.77 -0.41
C GLY A 46 -9.73 -3.37 -1.17
N TYR A 47 -8.77 -2.55 -1.56
CA TYR A 47 -7.57 -2.99 -2.28
C TYR A 47 -6.43 -3.24 -1.31
N TYR A 48 -5.93 -4.47 -1.33
CA TYR A 48 -4.77 -4.93 -0.57
C TYR A 48 -3.63 -5.18 -1.55
N LEU A 49 -2.44 -4.69 -1.18
CA LEU A 49 -1.26 -4.65 -2.02
C LEU A 49 -0.13 -5.38 -1.33
N THR A 50 0.48 -6.33 -2.03
CA THR A 50 1.71 -6.96 -1.56
C THR A 50 2.88 -6.14 -2.08
N VAL A 51 3.65 -5.57 -1.16
CA VAL A 51 4.81 -4.75 -1.47
C VAL A 51 6.06 -5.55 -1.14
N LYS A 52 7.01 -5.61 -2.07
CA LYS A 52 8.37 -6.11 -1.86
C LYS A 52 9.28 -4.93 -1.54
N TRP A 53 9.89 -4.94 -0.36
CA TRP A 53 10.82 -3.90 0.09
C TRP A 53 12.23 -4.17 -0.40
N THR A 54 13.09 -3.15 -0.35
CA THR A 54 14.50 -3.25 -0.73
C THR A 54 15.31 -4.21 0.14
N ASP A 55 14.86 -4.48 1.37
CA ASP A 55 15.46 -5.48 2.27
C ASP A 55 15.08 -6.93 1.91
N GLY A 56 14.35 -7.13 0.82
CA GLY A 56 13.90 -8.45 0.34
C GLY A 56 12.64 -8.96 1.02
N ARG A 57 12.12 -8.27 2.05
CA ARG A 57 10.88 -8.66 2.72
C ARG A 57 9.66 -8.31 1.88
N THR A 58 8.59 -9.08 2.07
CA THR A 58 7.27 -8.79 1.49
C THR A 58 6.29 -8.41 2.60
N SER A 59 5.37 -7.50 2.33
CA SER A 59 4.32 -7.11 3.28
C SER A 59 3.01 -6.82 2.57
N GLU A 60 1.91 -7.36 3.11
CA GLU A 60 0.56 -7.00 2.67
C GLU A 60 0.13 -5.69 3.36
N HIS A 61 -0.26 -4.70 2.55
CA HIS A 61 -0.71 -3.40 3.02
C HIS A 61 -1.99 -2.97 2.32
N ALA A 62 -2.89 -2.33 3.07
CA ALA A 62 -4.04 -1.69 2.48
C ALA A 62 -3.61 -0.45 1.66
N GLN A 63 -4.31 -0.17 0.57
CA GLN A 63 -4.03 0.97 -0.32
C GLN A 63 -3.87 2.31 0.42
N HIS A 64 -4.60 2.55 1.51
CA HIS A 64 -4.54 3.81 2.26
C HIS A 64 -3.26 3.99 3.11
N MET A 65 -2.48 2.92 3.31
CA MET A 65 -1.21 2.94 4.05
C MET A 65 -0.01 3.25 3.15
N LEU A 66 -0.22 3.28 1.83
CA LEU A 66 0.85 3.48 0.85
C LEU A 66 0.76 4.89 0.26
N VAL A 67 1.94 5.46 0.00
CA VAL A 67 2.11 6.78 -0.63
C VAL A 67 2.92 6.57 -1.91
N PRO A 68 2.59 7.23 -3.03
CA PRO A 68 3.43 7.16 -4.23
C PRO A 68 4.86 7.59 -3.89
N ALA A 69 5.86 6.84 -4.37
CA ALA A 69 7.24 7.31 -4.32
C ALA A 69 7.44 8.43 -5.36
N PRO A 70 8.29 9.44 -5.06
CA PRO A 70 8.65 10.48 -6.02
C PRO A 70 9.47 9.94 -7.20
#